data_AF-A0A915ANU2-F1
#
_entry.id   AF-A0A915ANU2-F1
#
_cell.length_a   1.000
_cell.length_b   1.000
_cell.length_c   1.000
_cell.angle_alpha   90.00
_cell.angle_beta   90.00
_cell.angle_gamma   90.00
#
_symmetry.space_group_name_H-M   'P 1'
#
loop_
_entity.id
_entity.type
_entity.pdbx_description
1 polymer ?
#
loop_
_entity_poly.entity_id
_entity_poly.type
_entity_poly.pdbx_seq_one_letter_code
_entity_poly.pdbx_strand_id
1 'polypeptide(L)'
;MEDTVERRLTALEERLGLPSAGNSTGTVEFDFASLRRKISDAGYGFVLRIPSEDLKKLNDFLSQPEYVTFAEKQRAIEFGYDLMLERAKLLEEFEKGSEILDSEQWGAVMHHEPALEAVEKELEEAAEDVHQRCVEQMELRNSFKCILRQLQAQVKEWEAMLDELEGSKSMEL
;
A
#
# COMPACT_ATOMS: atom_id res chain seq x y z
N MET A 1 -53.26 -28.01 3.59
CA MET A 1 -52.47 -26.99 2.85
C MET A 1 -51.57 -26.21 3.79
N GLU A 2 -51.93 -26.05 5.06
CA GLU A 2 -51.10 -25.40 6.09
C GLU A 2 -49.79 -26.16 6.39
N ASP A 3 -49.81 -27.48 6.55
CA ASP A 3 -48.61 -28.30 6.83
C ASP A 3 -47.48 -28.21 5.77
N THR A 4 -47.85 -27.92 4.52
CA THR A 4 -46.91 -27.72 3.41
C THR A 4 -46.31 -26.32 3.43
N VAL A 5 -47.03 -25.33 3.95
CA VAL A 5 -46.53 -23.97 4.13
C VAL A 5 -45.64 -23.92 5.35
N GLU A 6 -46.02 -24.55 6.46
CA GLU A 6 -45.21 -24.64 7.67
C GLU A 6 -43.86 -25.32 7.43
N ARG A 7 -43.82 -26.44 6.70
CA ARG A 7 -42.57 -27.11 6.32
C ARG A 7 -41.66 -26.25 5.43
N ARG A 8 -42.25 -25.44 4.55
CA ARG A 8 -41.48 -24.51 3.72
C ARG A 8 -40.94 -23.34 4.52
N LEU A 9 -41.69 -22.90 5.54
CA LEU A 9 -41.28 -21.85 6.45
C LEU A 9 -40.11 -22.33 7.33
N THR A 10 -40.21 -23.52 7.92
CA THR A 10 -39.12 -24.09 8.74
C THR A 10 -37.84 -24.31 7.92
N ALA A 11 -37.97 -24.79 6.67
CA ALA A 11 -36.80 -24.95 5.79
C ALA A 11 -36.16 -23.60 5.40
N LEU A 12 -36.94 -22.51 5.34
CA LEU A 12 -36.41 -21.17 5.11
C LEU A 12 -35.78 -20.59 6.37
N GLU A 13 -36.37 -20.81 7.54
CA GLU A 13 -35.84 -20.40 8.85
C GLU A 13 -34.47 -21.04 9.13
N GLU A 14 -34.33 -22.35 8.87
CA GLU A 14 -33.06 -23.07 9.00
C GLU A 14 -31.99 -22.55 8.03
N ARG A 15 -32.36 -22.25 6.78
CA ARG A 15 -31.42 -21.70 5.78
C ARG A 15 -30.98 -20.28 6.09
N LEU A 16 -31.81 -19.51 6.77
CA LEU A 16 -31.53 -18.14 7.19
C LEU A 16 -30.86 -18.05 8.57
N GLY A 17 -30.68 -19.19 9.25
CA GLY A 17 -30.07 -19.24 10.58
C GLY A 17 -30.89 -18.56 11.67
N LEU A 18 -32.21 -18.46 11.50
CA LEU A 18 -33.11 -17.85 12.47
C LEU A 18 -33.36 -18.84 13.63
N PRO A 19 -33.30 -18.40 14.90
CA PRO A 19 -33.56 -19.28 16.03
C PRO A 19 -35.03 -19.75 16.03
N SER A 20 -35.23 -21.07 16.15
CA SER A 20 -36.57 -21.67 16.26
C SER A 20 -37.30 -21.12 17.47
N ALA A 21 -38.58 -20.73 17.29
CA ALA A 21 -39.41 -20.03 18.28
C ALA A 21 -39.60 -20.75 19.64
N GLY A 22 -39.07 -21.97 19.82
CA GLY A 22 -39.12 -22.74 21.07
C GLY A 22 -37.95 -22.53 22.03
N ASN A 23 -36.85 -21.89 21.62
CA ASN A 23 -35.63 -21.81 22.44
C ASN A 23 -35.30 -20.36 22.86
N SER A 24 -36.27 -19.67 23.47
CA SER A 24 -36.02 -18.42 24.19
C SER A 24 -35.47 -18.71 25.59
N THR A 25 -34.25 -19.24 25.68
CA THR A 25 -33.48 -19.22 26.94
C THR A 25 -32.06 -18.82 26.63
N GLY A 26 -31.73 -17.59 27.02
CA GLY A 26 -30.41 -16.99 26.86
C GLY A 26 -30.48 -15.76 26.00
N THR A 27 -30.78 -14.61 26.61
CA THR A 27 -30.22 -13.33 26.16
C THR A 27 -28.71 -13.53 26.04
N VAL A 28 -28.24 -13.89 24.86
CA VAL A 28 -26.82 -13.77 24.52
C VAL A 28 -26.60 -12.27 24.50
N GLU A 29 -26.01 -11.73 25.58
CA GLU A 29 -25.39 -10.40 25.54
C GLU A 29 -24.27 -10.48 24.52
N PHE A 30 -24.64 -10.31 23.25
CA PHE A 30 -23.71 -10.27 22.15
C PHE A 30 -23.01 -8.92 22.26
N ASP A 31 -21.86 -8.92 22.93
CA ASP A 31 -21.02 -7.74 23.07
C ASP A 31 -20.42 -7.38 21.70
N PHE A 32 -21.25 -6.69 20.93
CA PHE A 32 -20.96 -6.22 19.59
C PHE A 32 -19.76 -5.28 19.58
N ALA A 33 -19.50 -4.56 20.68
CA ALA A 33 -18.32 -3.72 20.81
C ALA A 33 -17.04 -4.56 20.83
N SER A 34 -17.05 -5.71 21.51
CA SER A 34 -15.94 -6.66 21.53
C SER A 34 -15.73 -7.34 20.18
N LEU A 35 -16.80 -7.70 19.46
CA LEU A 35 -16.68 -8.26 18.11
C LEU A 35 -16.15 -7.23 17.10
N ARG A 36 -16.67 -6.00 17.16
CA ARG A 36 -16.23 -4.90 16.29
C ARG A 36 -14.77 -4.55 16.48
N ARG A 37 -14.29 -4.57 17.72
CA ARG A 37 -12.87 -4.38 18.04
C ARG A 37 -12.03 -5.49 17.42
N LYS A 38 -12.38 -6.76 17.64
CA LYS A 38 -11.66 -7.91 17.06
C LYS A 38 -11.60 -7.89 15.53
N ILE A 39 -12.68 -7.50 14.87
CA ILE A 39 -12.74 -7.45 13.39
C ILE A 39 -11.98 -6.24 12.84
N SER A 40 -11.97 -5.11 13.57
CA SER A 40 -11.17 -3.93 13.20
C SER A 40 -9.67 -4.18 13.40
N ASP A 41 -9.30 -4.82 14.51
CA ASP A 41 -7.92 -5.20 14.83
C ASP A 41 -7.37 -6.25 13.84
N ALA A 42 -8.24 -7.08 13.27
CA ALA A 42 -7.91 -8.03 12.21
C ALA A 42 -7.82 -7.39 10.81
N GLY A 43 -7.99 -6.07 10.67
CA GLY A 43 -7.88 -5.35 9.38
C GLY A 43 -9.15 -5.40 8.51
N TYR A 44 -10.21 -6.07 8.96
CA TYR A 44 -11.49 -6.20 8.23
C TYR A 44 -12.55 -5.18 8.68
N GLY A 45 -12.14 -4.05 9.23
CA GLY A 45 -13.04 -3.01 9.75
C GLY A 45 -14.02 -2.43 8.72
N PHE A 46 -13.73 -2.59 7.43
CA PHE A 46 -14.63 -2.19 6.33
C PHE A 46 -15.89 -3.06 6.23
N VAL A 47 -15.86 -4.31 6.71
CA VAL A 47 -17.02 -5.23 6.69
C VAL A 47 -18.08 -4.80 7.70
N LEU A 48 -17.68 -4.09 8.75
CA LEU A 48 -18.55 -3.58 9.81
C LEU A 48 -18.89 -2.09 9.65
N ARG A 49 -18.79 -1.56 8.43
CA ARG A 49 -19.24 -0.20 8.10
C ARG A 49 -20.77 -0.08 8.08
N ILE A 50 -21.48 -0.91 8.83
CA ILE A 50 -22.90 -0.71 9.11
C ILE A 50 -22.98 0.42 10.14
N PRO A 51 -23.66 1.53 9.83
CA PRO A 51 -23.83 2.63 10.77
C PRO A 51 -24.37 2.11 12.11
N SER A 52 -23.78 2.56 13.21
CA SER A 52 -24.22 2.15 14.56
C SER A 52 -25.69 2.50 14.85
N GLU A 53 -26.26 3.44 14.09
CA GLU A 53 -27.67 3.79 14.13
C GLU A 53 -28.57 2.69 13.56
N ASP A 54 -28.14 2.03 12.48
CA ASP A 54 -28.91 0.96 11.85
C ASP A 54 -28.81 -0.35 12.64
N LEU A 55 -27.70 -0.56 13.35
CA LEU A 55 -27.55 -1.65 14.32
C LEU A 55 -28.43 -1.46 15.56
N LYS A 56 -28.58 -0.21 16.05
CA LYS A 56 -29.52 0.10 17.13
C LYS A 56 -30.95 -0.17 16.70
N LYS A 57 -31.36 0.29 15.51
CA LYS A 57 -32.67 -0.02 14.94
C LYS A 57 -32.89 -1.53 14.84
N LEU A 58 -31.90 -2.30 14.38
CA LEU A 58 -32.00 -3.76 14.28
C LEU A 58 -32.19 -4.43 15.65
N ASN A 59 -31.48 -3.97 16.68
CA ASN A 59 -31.62 -4.47 18.04
C ASN A 59 -32.99 -4.10 18.67
N ASP A 60 -33.50 -2.91 18.35
CA ASP A 60 -34.84 -2.46 18.74
C ASP A 60 -35.94 -3.29 18.04
N PHE A 61 -35.72 -3.72 16.79
CA PHE A 61 -36.61 -4.65 16.08
C PHE A 61 -36.56 -6.08 16.64
N LEU A 62 -35.40 -6.56 17.09
CA LEU A 62 -35.23 -7.90 17.65
C LEU A 62 -35.78 -8.03 19.08
N SER A 63 -35.89 -6.92 19.82
CA SER A 63 -36.38 -6.89 21.20
C SER A 63 -37.91 -6.78 21.32
N GLN A 64 -38.63 -6.58 20.21
CA GLN A 64 -40.08 -6.66 20.15
C GLN A 64 -40.51 -7.96 19.44
N PRO A 65 -40.90 -9.01 20.18
CA PRO A 65 -41.06 -10.34 19.59
C PRO A 65 -42.31 -10.49 18.70
N GLU A 66 -43.17 -9.48 18.63
CA GLU A 66 -44.39 -9.52 17.83
C GLU A 66 -44.53 -8.21 17.03
N TYR A 67 -44.42 -8.31 15.71
CA TYR A 67 -44.81 -7.22 14.83
C TYR A 67 -46.29 -6.88 15.07
N VAL A 68 -46.53 -5.76 15.76
CA VAL A 68 -47.86 -5.39 16.28
C VAL A 68 -48.81 -5.01 15.13
N THR A 69 -48.29 -4.52 14.01
CA THR A 69 -49.11 -4.13 12.85
C THR A 69 -48.57 -4.61 11.51
N PHE A 70 -49.47 -4.81 10.54
CA PHE A 70 -49.12 -5.18 9.15
C PHE A 70 -48.19 -4.15 8.48
N ALA A 71 -48.34 -2.86 8.80
CA ALA A 71 -47.50 -1.79 8.28
C ALA A 71 -46.05 -1.84 8.81
N GLU A 72 -45.83 -2.35 10.02
CA GLU A 72 -44.48 -2.58 10.56
C GLU A 72 -43.82 -3.79 9.91
N LYS A 73 -44.59 -4.87 9.66
CA LYS A 73 -44.11 -6.01 8.86
C LYS A 73 -43.69 -5.56 7.46
N GLN A 74 -44.50 -4.74 6.81
CA GLN A 74 -44.19 -4.23 5.47
C GLN A 74 -42.90 -3.39 5.47
N ARG A 75 -42.74 -2.45 6.42
CA ARG A 75 -41.52 -1.64 6.53
C ARG A 75 -40.26 -2.46 6.84
N ALA A 76 -40.38 -3.49 7.68
CA ALA A 76 -39.26 -4.39 7.98
C ALA A 76 -38.86 -5.21 6.74
N ILE A 77 -39.82 -5.63 5.92
CA ILE A 77 -39.57 -6.34 4.65
C ILE A 77 -38.90 -5.41 3.64
N GLU A 78 -39.37 -4.18 3.48
CA GLU A 78 -38.76 -3.17 2.59
C GLU A 78 -37.31 -2.86 3.01
N PHE A 79 -37.08 -2.63 4.31
CA PHE A 79 -35.73 -2.43 4.84
C PHE A 79 -34.82 -3.65 4.63
N GLY A 80 -35.34 -4.86 4.84
CA GLY A 80 -34.60 -6.09 4.60
C GLY A 80 -34.25 -6.29 3.12
N TYR A 81 -35.15 -5.90 2.21
CA TYR A 81 -34.92 -5.93 0.77
C TYR A 81 -33.81 -4.97 0.36
N ASP A 82 -33.86 -3.72 0.82
CA ASP A 82 -32.81 -2.72 0.53
C ASP A 82 -31.44 -3.19 1.05
N LEU A 83 -31.39 -3.73 2.27
CA LEU A 83 -30.17 -4.28 2.85
C LEU A 83 -29.61 -5.48 2.06
N MET A 84 -30.47 -6.36 1.56
CA MET A 84 -30.05 -7.47 0.70
C MET A 84 -29.50 -6.96 -0.64
N LEU A 85 -30.08 -5.90 -1.19
CA LEU A 85 -29.67 -5.33 -2.46
C LEU A 85 -28.33 -4.61 -2.37
N GLU A 86 -28.06 -3.91 -1.26
CA GLU A 86 -26.73 -3.35 -0.97
C GLU A 86 -25.67 -4.45 -0.79
N ARG A 87 -26.00 -5.51 -0.05
CA ARG A 87 -25.08 -6.65 0.13
C ARG A 87 -24.77 -7.37 -1.17
N ALA A 88 -25.76 -7.52 -2.06
CA ALA A 88 -25.57 -8.12 -3.37
C ALA A 88 -24.58 -7.31 -4.22
N LYS A 89 -24.68 -5.98 -4.20
CA LYS A 89 -23.72 -5.09 -4.90
C LYS A 89 -22.31 -5.23 -4.37
N LEU A 90 -22.15 -5.24 -3.04
CA LEU A 90 -20.83 -5.40 -2.42
C LEU A 90 -20.22 -6.77 -2.72
N LEU A 91 -21.02 -7.83 -2.79
CA LEU A 91 -20.57 -9.16 -3.21
C LEU A 91 -20.13 -9.18 -4.68
N GLU A 92 -20.86 -8.50 -5.56
CA GLU A 92 -20.48 -8.38 -6.97
C GLU A 92 -19.15 -7.61 -7.14
N GLU A 93 -18.95 -6.53 -6.40
CA GLU A 93 -17.67 -5.79 -6.38
C GLU A 93 -16.53 -6.63 -5.81
N PHE A 94 -16.80 -7.41 -4.76
CA PHE A 94 -15.82 -8.32 -4.17
C PHE A 94 -15.40 -9.42 -5.14
N GLU A 95 -16.35 -10.03 -5.85
CA GLU A 95 -16.06 -11.07 -6.85
C GLU A 95 -15.18 -10.52 -7.98
N LYS A 96 -15.52 -9.33 -8.51
CA LYS A 96 -14.69 -8.63 -9.50
C LYS A 96 -13.28 -8.30 -8.98
N GLY A 97 -13.16 -7.93 -7.71
CA GLY A 97 -11.87 -7.64 -7.08
C GLY A 97 -11.03 -8.89 -6.79
N SER A 98 -11.67 -10.03 -6.54
CA SER A 98 -10.99 -11.29 -6.22
C SER A 98 -10.16 -11.82 -7.39
N GLU A 99 -10.62 -11.64 -8.63
CA GLU A 99 -9.88 -12.05 -9.83
C GLU A 99 -8.51 -11.36 -9.95
N ILE A 100 -8.37 -10.15 -9.37
CA ILE A 100 -7.11 -9.38 -9.39
C ILE A 100 -6.12 -9.93 -8.36
N LEU A 101 -6.61 -10.51 -7.26
CA LEU A 101 -5.79 -11.06 -6.19
C LEU A 101 -5.16 -12.41 -6.57
N ASP A 102 -5.82 -13.18 -7.43
CA ASP A 102 -5.31 -14.43 -8.01
C ASP A 102 -4.33 -14.22 -9.18
N SER A 103 -3.92 -12.98 -9.44
CA SER A 103 -2.96 -12.69 -10.51
C SER A 103 -1.59 -13.31 -10.21
N GLU A 104 -1.14 -14.21 -11.09
CA GLU A 104 0.22 -14.79 -11.09
C GLU A 104 1.33 -13.73 -11.04
N GLN A 105 1.01 -12.49 -11.43
CA GLN A 105 1.92 -11.34 -11.40
C GLN A 105 2.38 -10.99 -9.98
N TRP A 106 1.52 -11.13 -8.96
CA TRP A 106 1.91 -10.89 -7.57
C TRP A 106 2.89 -11.95 -7.06
N GLY A 107 2.72 -13.21 -7.49
CA GLY A 107 3.69 -14.28 -7.23
C GLY A 107 5.02 -14.06 -7.95
N ALA A 108 4.97 -13.50 -9.17
CA ALA A 108 6.16 -13.22 -9.98
C ALA A 108 7.06 -12.12 -9.38
N VAL A 109 6.52 -11.19 -8.58
CA VAL A 109 7.33 -10.14 -7.92
C VAL A 109 8.47 -10.75 -7.10
N MET A 110 8.20 -11.81 -6.33
CA MET A 110 9.21 -12.50 -5.51
C MET A 110 10.30 -13.17 -6.37
N HIS A 111 9.99 -13.54 -7.62
CA HIS A 111 10.97 -14.12 -8.53
C HIS A 111 11.88 -13.07 -9.18
N HIS A 112 11.45 -11.81 -9.22
CA HIS A 112 12.25 -10.70 -9.76
C HIS A 112 13.12 -10.02 -8.72
N GLU A 113 12.81 -10.17 -7.42
CA GLU A 113 13.57 -9.57 -6.32
C GLU A 113 15.09 -9.87 -6.37
N PRO A 114 15.56 -11.12 -6.59
CA PRO A 114 16.99 -11.39 -6.65
C PRO A 114 17.69 -10.74 -7.86
N ALA A 115 16.98 -10.62 -8.98
CA ALA A 115 17.50 -9.95 -10.16
C ALA A 115 17.61 -8.44 -9.93
N LEU A 116 16.69 -7.87 -9.16
CA LEU A 116 16.72 -6.46 -8.77
C LEU A 116 17.90 -6.17 -7.83
N GLU A 117 18.11 -7.02 -6.81
CA GLU A 117 19.24 -6.92 -5.88
C GLU A 117 20.59 -7.03 -6.61
N ALA A 118 20.68 -7.92 -7.60
CA ALA A 118 21.88 -8.05 -8.42
C ALA A 118 22.19 -6.77 -9.20
N VAL A 119 21.17 -6.18 -9.83
CA VAL A 119 21.31 -4.92 -10.59
C VAL A 119 21.65 -3.75 -9.67
N GLU A 120 21.05 -3.68 -8.48
CA GLU A 120 21.37 -2.66 -7.48
C GLU A 120 22.85 -2.73 -7.09
N LYS A 121 23.35 -3.93 -6.79
CA LYS A 121 24.75 -4.13 -6.44
C LYS A 121 25.71 -3.77 -7.59
N GLU A 122 25.39 -4.16 -8.82
CA GLU A 122 26.18 -3.77 -10.00
C GLU A 122 26.23 -2.25 -10.18
N LEU A 123 25.12 -1.56 -9.90
CA LEU A 123 25.04 -0.10 -9.98
C LEU A 123 25.90 0.57 -8.91
N GLU A 124 25.91 0.05 -7.68
CA GLU A 124 26.75 0.55 -6.59
C GLU A 124 28.24 0.38 -6.91
N GLU A 125 28.65 -0.81 -7.37
CA GLU A 125 30.04 -1.08 -7.77
C GLU A 125 30.47 -0.13 -8.92
N ALA A 126 29.63 0.05 -9.93
CA ALA A 126 29.90 0.97 -11.03
C ALA A 126 29.98 2.44 -10.57
N ALA A 127 29.16 2.85 -9.61
CA ALA A 127 29.19 4.21 -9.05
C ALA A 127 30.50 4.46 -8.28
N GLU A 128 30.96 3.49 -7.50
CA GLU A 128 32.22 3.58 -6.76
C GLU A 128 33.43 3.61 -7.70
N ASP A 129 33.43 2.80 -8.76
CA ASP A 129 34.45 2.83 -9.80
C ASP A 129 34.53 4.21 -10.48
N VAL A 130 33.39 4.79 -10.85
CA VAL A 130 33.34 6.13 -11.45
C VAL A 130 33.87 7.19 -10.47
N HIS A 131 33.49 7.10 -9.20
CA HIS A 131 33.98 8.01 -8.17
C HIS A 131 35.51 7.96 -8.06
N GLN A 132 36.07 6.76 -7.98
CA GLN A 132 37.51 6.55 -7.91
C GLN A 132 38.24 7.13 -9.13
N ARG A 133 37.70 6.92 -10.34
CA ARG A 133 38.25 7.50 -11.57
C ARG A 133 38.22 9.03 -11.58
N CYS A 134 37.16 9.64 -11.05
CA CYS A 134 37.09 11.09 -10.91
C CYS A 134 38.16 11.63 -9.95
N VAL A 135 38.43 10.93 -8.85
CA VAL A 135 39.50 11.30 -7.92
C VAL A 135 40.87 11.23 -8.60
N GLU A 136 41.19 10.10 -9.25
CA GLU A 136 42.45 9.91 -10.00
C GLU A 136 42.63 11.00 -11.08
N GLN A 137 41.57 11.31 -11.82
CA GLN A 137 41.60 12.36 -12.84
C GLN A 137 41.86 13.74 -12.24
N MET A 138 41.27 14.03 -11.07
CA MET A 138 41.49 15.29 -10.37
C MET A 138 42.93 15.43 -9.88
N GLU A 139 43.51 14.36 -9.35
CA GLU A 139 44.92 14.31 -8.95
C GLU A 139 45.86 14.54 -10.14
N LEU A 140 45.64 13.83 -11.25
CA LEU A 140 46.41 13.98 -12.48
C LEU A 140 46.33 15.42 -13.04
N ARG A 141 45.13 16.01 -13.02
CA ARG A 141 44.96 17.41 -13.44
C ARG A 141 45.74 18.37 -12.54
N ASN A 142 45.77 18.10 -11.24
CA ASN A 142 46.47 18.94 -10.27
C ASN A 142 48.00 18.82 -10.43
N SER A 143 48.52 17.61 -10.65
CA SER A 143 49.95 17.41 -10.93
C SER A 143 50.37 18.09 -12.23
N PHE A 144 49.57 17.95 -13.29
CA PHE A 144 49.81 18.63 -14.57
C PHE A 144 49.82 20.16 -14.43
N LYS A 145 48.88 20.74 -13.67
CA LYS A 145 48.90 22.18 -13.35
C LYS A 145 50.17 22.59 -12.63
N CYS A 146 50.71 21.75 -11.75
CA CYS A 146 51.95 22.04 -11.03
C CYS A 146 53.16 22.07 -11.98
N ILE A 147 53.27 21.05 -12.84
CA ILE A 147 54.32 20.96 -13.86
C ILE A 147 54.28 22.18 -14.79
N LEU A 148 53.10 22.55 -15.29
CA LEU A 148 52.94 23.73 -16.15
C LEU A 148 53.43 25.02 -15.48
N ARG A 149 53.16 25.21 -14.18
CA ARG A 149 53.64 26.39 -13.44
C ARG A 149 55.16 26.39 -13.32
N GLN A 150 55.78 25.24 -13.05
CA GLN A 150 57.24 25.12 -12.97
C GLN A 150 57.89 25.41 -14.32
N LEU A 151 57.36 24.83 -15.40
CA LEU A 151 57.82 25.09 -16.77
C LEU A 151 57.70 26.56 -17.14
N GLN A 152 56.57 27.20 -16.82
CA GLN A 152 56.37 28.62 -17.07
C GLN A 152 57.34 29.50 -16.28
N ALA A 153 57.67 29.13 -15.04
CA ALA A 153 58.69 29.84 -14.25
C ALA A 153 60.08 29.70 -14.88
N GLN A 154 60.48 28.48 -15.28
CA GLN A 154 61.77 28.24 -15.93
C GLN A 154 61.91 28.99 -17.25
N VAL A 155 60.87 29.01 -18.08
CA VAL A 155 60.88 29.78 -19.34
C VAL A 155 61.11 31.26 -19.07
N LYS A 156 60.43 31.83 -18.06
CA LYS A 156 60.63 33.24 -17.68
C LYS A 156 62.03 33.53 -17.14
N GLU A 157 62.61 32.61 -16.37
CA GLU A 157 63.99 32.74 -15.90
C GLU A 157 64.97 32.73 -17.08
N TRP A 158 64.75 31.86 -18.08
CA TRP A 158 65.57 31.80 -19.28
C TRP A 158 65.41 33.05 -20.17
N GLU A 159 64.19 33.56 -20.32
CA GLU A 159 63.91 34.84 -21.00
C GLU A 159 64.66 35.98 -20.32
N ALA A 160 64.60 36.09 -18.99
CA ALA A 160 65.30 37.14 -18.25
C ALA A 160 66.83 37.06 -18.40
N MET A 161 67.41 35.85 -18.35
CA MET A 161 68.85 35.67 -18.58
C MET A 161 69.27 36.05 -20.00
N LEU A 162 68.44 35.75 -21.00
CA LEU A 162 68.67 36.16 -22.39
C LEU A 162 68.65 37.69 -22.54
N ASP A 163 67.65 38.35 -21.95
CA ASP A 163 67.54 39.82 -21.97
C ASP A 163 68.76 40.49 -21.32
N GLU A 164 69.25 39.96 -20.19
CA GLU A 164 70.46 40.44 -19.52
C GLU A 164 71.72 40.28 -20.42
N LEU A 165 71.87 39.12 -21.07
CA LEU A 165 72.95 38.84 -22.00
C LEU A 165 72.94 39.79 -23.21
N GLU A 166 71.76 40.04 -23.80
CA GLU A 166 71.59 40.96 -24.93
C GLU A 166 71.86 42.42 -24.55
N GLY A 167 71.41 42.84 -23.37
CA GLY A 167 71.68 44.18 -22.82
C GLY A 167 73.18 44.41 -22.57
N SER A 168 73.87 43.43 -22.00
CA SER A 168 75.32 43.49 -21.73
C SER A 168 76.13 43.64 -23.01
N LYS A 169 75.77 42.87 -24.04
CA LYS A 169 76.44 42.88 -25.35
C LYS A 169 76.24 44.19 -26.12
N SER A 170 75.14 44.89 -25.86
CA SER A 170 74.83 46.20 -26.46
C SER A 170 75.59 47.36 -25.80
N MET A 171 76.16 47.17 -24.60
CA MET A 171 76.98 48.16 -23.91
C MET A 171 78.49 48.06 -24.22
N GLU A 172 78.94 46.93 -24.79
CA GLU A 172 80.36 46.69 -25.15
C GLU A 172 80.73 47.15 -26.58
N LEU A 173 79.78 47.66 -27.36
CA LEU A 173 79.95 48.21 -28.72
C LEU A 173 79.82 49.74 -28.72
#